data_AF-A0A6F9Y3V9-F1
#
_entry.id   AF-A0A6F9Y3V9-F1
#
_cell.length_a   1.000
_cell.length_b   1.000
_cell.length_c   1.000
_cell.angle_alpha   90.00
_cell.angle_beta   90.00
_cell.angle_gamma   90.00
#
_symmetry.space_group_name_H-M   'P 1'
#
loop_
_entity.id
_entity.type
_entity.pdbx_description
1 polymer ?
#
loop_
_entity_poly.entity_id
_entity_poly.type
_entity_poly.pdbx_seq_one_letter_code
_entity_poly.pdbx_strand_id
1 'polypeptide(L)' 'MWNLDDTWFLDQYRQNDYIICIGQGAWEEVADTRKLEEAFNAKQIPAWFDYWGFDVDHDWPWWRKQMSYFLTELRAAGKL' A
#
# COMPACT_ATOMS: atom_id res chain seq x y z
N MET A 1 -2.24 -10.18 -9.82
CA MET A 1 -1.12 -9.41 -10.42
C MET A 1 -0.16 -10.28 -11.23
N TRP A 2 0.19 -11.48 -10.78
CA TRP A 2 1.22 -12.32 -11.42
C TRP A 2 1.03 -12.62 -12.91
N ASN A 3 -0.21 -12.74 -13.40
CA ASN A 3 -0.50 -13.05 -14.82
C ASN A 3 -0.69 -11.80 -15.70
N LEU A 4 -0.33 -10.60 -15.23
CA LEU A 4 -0.43 -9.35 -16.00
C LEU A 4 0.94 -8.95 -16.54
N ASP A 5 1.20 -9.24 -17.80
CA ASP A 5 2.50 -8.98 -18.46
C ASP A 5 2.41 -8.00 -19.63
N ASP A 6 1.20 -7.59 -20.00
CA ASP A 6 0.99 -6.58 -21.04
C ASP A 6 1.52 -5.22 -20.59
N THR A 7 2.53 -4.74 -21.31
CA THR A 7 3.25 -3.50 -21.01
C THR A 7 2.35 -2.28 -21.06
N TRP A 8 1.34 -2.26 -21.95
CA TRP A 8 0.43 -1.12 -22.04
C TRP A 8 -0.31 -0.92 -20.73
N PHE A 9 -0.83 -2.00 -20.13
CA PHE A 9 -1.48 -1.94 -18.83
C PHE A 9 -0.49 -1.54 -17.74
N LEU A 10 0.67 -2.21 -17.67
CA LEU A 10 1.67 -1.94 -16.62
C LEU A 10 2.14 -0.49 -16.61
N ASP A 11 2.29 0.13 -17.78
CA ASP A 11 2.65 1.55 -17.90
C ASP A 11 1.57 2.48 -17.36
N GLN A 12 0.28 2.09 -17.45
CA GLN A 12 -0.78 2.85 -16.79
C GLN A 12 -0.71 2.71 -15.26
N TYR A 13 -0.43 1.50 -14.74
CA TYR A 13 -0.26 1.30 -13.30
C TYR A 13 0.88 2.17 -12.76
N ARG A 14 2.03 2.21 -13.45
CA ARG A 14 3.22 2.97 -13.03
C ARG A 14 3.02 4.49 -12.89
N GLN A 15 1.95 5.03 -13.45
CA GLN A 15 1.64 6.47 -13.39
C GLN A 15 0.83 6.87 -12.16
N ASN A 16 0.35 5.91 -11.37
CA ASN A 16 -0.47 6.19 -10.19
C ASN A 16 0.33 6.22 -8.90
N ASP A 17 -0.22 6.90 -7.91
CA ASP A 17 0.23 6.86 -6.53
C ASP A 17 -0.56 5.81 -5.74
N TYR A 18 0.11 4.73 -5.35
CA TYR A 18 -0.48 3.70 -4.50
C TYR A 18 0.07 3.80 -3.08
N ILE A 19 -0.84 3.75 -2.12
CA ILE A 19 -0.54 3.58 -0.71
C ILE A 19 -1.30 2.34 -0.24
N ILE A 20 -0.55 1.34 0.24
CA ILE A 20 -1.08 0.10 0.79
C ILE A 20 -0.56 0.02 2.22
N CYS A 21 -1.47 0.03 3.19
CA CYS A 21 -1.11 -0.08 4.59
C CYS A 21 -1.86 -1.22 5.27
N ILE A 22 -1.20 -1.88 6.22
CA ILE A 22 -1.80 -2.96 7.00
C ILE A 22 -1.29 -2.90 8.44
N GLY A 23 -2.18 -3.15 9.41
CA GLY A 23 -1.76 -3.43 10.79
C GLY A 23 -1.10 -4.79 10.88
N GLN A 24 -0.27 -5.03 11.90
CA GLN A 24 0.28 -6.36 12.17
C GLN A 24 -0.31 -6.96 13.45
N GLY A 25 -1.38 -6.35 13.98
CA GLY A 25 -2.09 -6.83 15.16
C GLY A 25 -2.83 -8.15 14.93
N ALA A 26 -3.64 -8.54 15.91
CA ALA A 26 -4.38 -9.79 15.83
C ALA A 26 -5.29 -9.82 14.59
N TRP A 27 -5.34 -10.97 13.92
CA TRP A 27 -6.21 -11.25 12.77
C TRP A 27 -5.81 -10.65 11.41
N GLU A 28 -4.61 -10.08 11.28
CA GLU A 28 -4.12 -9.52 10.01
C GLU A 28 -3.35 -10.55 9.16
N GLU A 29 -3.73 -10.67 7.89
CA GLU A 29 -3.08 -11.56 6.91
C GLU A 29 -1.95 -10.82 6.17
N VAL A 30 -0.89 -10.51 6.91
CA VAL A 30 0.30 -9.77 6.42
C VAL A 30 0.95 -10.46 5.21
N ALA A 31 0.82 -11.78 5.12
CA ALA A 31 1.39 -12.58 4.04
C ALA A 31 0.86 -12.19 2.66
N ASP A 32 -0.43 -11.86 2.54
CA ASP A 32 -1.01 -11.50 1.24
C ASP A 32 -0.63 -10.09 0.81
N THR A 33 -0.49 -9.16 1.75
CA THR A 33 0.07 -7.82 1.48
C THR A 33 1.51 -7.92 0.99
N ARG A 34 2.32 -8.80 1.59
CA ARG A 34 3.70 -9.05 1.14
C ARG A 34 3.76 -9.64 -0.27
N LYS A 35 2.89 -10.60 -0.60
CA LYS A 35 2.80 -11.13 -1.97
C LYS A 35 2.42 -10.05 -2.99
N LEU A 36 1.57 -9.10 -2.59
CA LEU A 36 1.22 -7.96 -3.43
C LEU A 36 2.41 -7.02 -3.63
N GLU A 37 3.14 -6.72 -2.56
CA GLU A 37 4.38 -5.94 -2.60
C GLU A 37 5.43 -6.58 -3.51
N GLU A 38 5.65 -7.89 -3.37
CA GLU A 38 6.53 -8.66 -4.26
C GLU A 38 6.12 -8.54 -5.73
N ALA A 39 4.82 -8.61 -6.02
CA ALA A 39 4.32 -8.47 -7.39
C ALA A 39 4.51 -7.05 -7.94
N PHE A 40 4.33 -6.01 -7.12
CA PHE A 40 4.58 -4.62 -7.49
C PHE A 40 6.07 -4.40 -7.77
N ASN A 41 6.95 -4.88 -6.89
CA ASN A 41 8.39 -4.80 -7.04
C ASN A 41 8.88 -5.54 -8.29
N ALA A 42 8.42 -6.77 -8.51
CA ALA A 42 8.77 -7.57 -9.68
C ALA A 42 8.37 -6.90 -11.00
N LYS A 43 7.30 -6.10 -11.00
CA LYS A 43 6.77 -5.39 -12.17
C LYS A 43 7.18 -3.92 -12.23
N GLN A 44 8.04 -3.47 -11.31
CA GLN A 44 8.52 -2.09 -11.21
C GLN A 44 7.38 -1.07 -11.14
N ILE A 45 6.35 -1.38 -10.36
CA ILE A 45 5.23 -0.47 -10.10
C ILE A 45 5.53 0.24 -8.78
N PRO A 46 5.76 1.57 -8.78
CA PRO A 46 6.03 2.31 -7.56
C PRO A 46 4.78 2.30 -6.67
N ALA A 47 4.96 1.96 -5.41
CA ALA A 47 3.91 2.00 -4.40
C ALA A 47 4.54 2.14 -3.02
N TRP A 48 3.79 2.74 -2.11
CA TRP A 48 4.14 2.81 -0.71
C TRP A 48 3.44 1.67 0.04
N PHE A 49 4.20 0.67 0.44
CA PHE A 49 3.76 -0.36 1.37
C PHE A 49 4.18 0.02 2.79
N ASP A 50 3.21 0.13 3.70
CA ASP A 50 3.45 0.54 5.07
C ASP A 50 2.87 -0.49 6.07
N TYR A 51 3.76 -1.13 6.82
CA TYR A 51 3.40 -2.19 7.77
C TYR A 51 3.42 -1.62 9.18
N TRP A 52 2.23 -1.36 9.71
CA TRP A 52 2.05 -0.75 11.01
C TRP A 52 2.19 -1.82 12.12
N GLY A 53 2.58 -1.40 13.32
CA GLY A 53 2.98 -2.31 14.40
C GLY A 53 1.94 -3.36 14.81
N PHE A 54 2.36 -4.27 15.68
CA PHE A 54 1.48 -5.32 16.26
C PHE A 54 0.42 -4.76 17.21
N ASP A 55 0.48 -3.47 17.54
CA ASP A 55 -0.50 -2.73 18.33
C ASP A 55 -1.59 -2.06 17.48
N VAL A 56 -1.56 -2.29 16.16
CA VAL A 56 -2.49 -1.71 15.19
C VAL A 56 -3.50 -2.77 14.75
N ASP A 57 -4.75 -2.55 15.15
CA ASP A 57 -5.87 -3.47 14.91
C ASP A 57 -6.67 -3.11 13.65
N HIS A 58 -7.39 -4.09 13.11
CA HIS A 58 -8.27 -3.98 11.94
C HIS A 58 -9.60 -3.27 12.27
N ASP A 59 -9.54 -2.03 12.78
CA ASP A 59 -10.72 -1.28 13.19
C ASP A 59 -10.61 0.22 12.88
N TRP A 60 -11.77 0.87 12.86
CA TRP A 60 -12.00 2.25 12.50
C TRP A 60 -11.08 3.28 13.20
N PRO A 61 -10.76 3.17 14.51
CA PRO A 61 -9.88 4.12 15.17
C PRO A 61 -8.48 4.18 14.55
N TRP A 62 -7.97 3.05 14.05
CA TRP A 62 -6.66 2.97 13.40
C TRP A 62 -6.72 3.47 11.97
N TRP A 63 -7.77 3.14 11.22
CA TRP A 63 -7.96 3.68 9.85
C TRP A 63 -8.05 5.21 9.85
N ARG A 64 -8.71 5.81 10.85
CA ARG A 64 -8.76 7.27 11.00
C ARG A 64 -7.36 7.88 11.20
N LYS A 65 -6.50 7.24 11.99
CA LYS A 65 -5.11 7.69 12.20
C LYS A 65 -4.27 7.55 10.92
N GLN A 66 -4.36 6.39 10.27
CA GLN A 66 -3.68 6.12 9.00
C GLN A 66 -4.05 7.13 7.91
N MET A 67 -5.35 7.40 7.74
CA MET A 67 -5.81 8.41 6.77
C MET A 67 -5.22 9.80 7.04
N SER A 68 -5.23 10.26 8.29
CA SER A 68 -4.65 11.56 8.64
C SER A 68 -3.15 11.59 8.37
N TYR A 69 -2.44 10.51 8.65
CA TYR A 69 -1.01 10.37 8.40
C TYR A 69 -0.71 10.45 6.89
N PHE A 70 -1.33 9.59 6.08
CA PHE A 70 -1.04 9.54 4.64
C PHE A 70 -1.42 10.83 3.91
N LEU A 71 -2.55 11.46 4.26
CA LEU A 71 -2.93 12.75 3.66
C LEU A 71 -1.94 13.87 4.02
N THR A 72 -1.35 13.82 5.22
CA THR A 72 -0.31 14.78 5.63
C THR A 72 0.95 14.60 4.80
N GLU A 73 1.39 13.35 4.63
CA GLU A 73 2.59 13.01 3.86
C GLU A 73 2.42 13.32 2.37
N LEU A 74 1.26 13.02 1.79
CA LEU A 74 0.94 13.37 0.40
C LEU A 74 0.92 14.89 0.18
N ARG A 75 0.37 15.66 1.13
CA ARG A 75 0.42 17.13 1.10
C ARG A 75 1.86 17.64 1.18
N ALA A 76 2.68 17.08 2.07
CA ALA A 76 4.09 17.46 2.19
C ALA A 76 4.88 17.14 0.90
N ALA A 77 4.52 16.05 0.21
CA ALA A 77 5.08 15.67 -1.08
C ALA A 77 4.52 16.46 -2.29
N GLY A 78 3.56 17.38 -2.08
CA GLY A 78 2.95 18.17 -3.17
C GLY A 78 2.01 17.37 -4.07
N LYS A 79 1.45 16.25 -3.58
CA LYS A 79 0.53 15.35 -4.31
C LYS A 79 -0.95 15.59 -3.99
N LEU A 80 -1.24 16.52 -3.08
CA LEU A 80 -2.56 17.01 -2.67
C LEU A 80 -2.54 18.54 -2.60
#